data_AF-A0A7K6K4A1-F1
#
_entry.id   AF-A0A7K6K4A1-F1
#
_cell.length_a   1.000
_cell.length_b   1.000
_cell.length_c   1.000
_cell.angle_alpha   90.00
_cell.angle_beta   90.00
_cell.angle_gamma   90.00
#
_symmetry.space_group_name_H-M   'P 1'
#
loop_
_entity.id
_entity.type
_entity.pdbx_description
1 polymer ?
#
loop_
_entity_poly.entity_id
_entity_poly.type
_entity_poly.pdbx_seq_one_letter_code
_entity_poly.pdbx_strand_id
1 'polypeptide(L)'
;KGMATRRKAGIPLGVMKVLDPRQLKPDSTETERILTVFDETIIKLEITRLIPRIIGSLERFSRMLGPEITSSLLELQKISMEIQDLLASPGVEGERGAVEQRLKCSLRNTLRLFLANPLLYHGLKYEVWVRQSPADAFIKAFKEFRDFTLERLLTSPDEEKEKIQFMEDISLRVEKNMETISAVQAELEAAIQTRDEEVNIKDKKIENLKTSMENLAKECKADIHQIAKEGEKQQKEDEKASQDRCARLEQDVLRLRAQFKALVLEHRASELVLRKVKRR
;
A
#
# COMPACT_ATOMS: atom_id res chain seq x y z
N LYS A 1 5.46 5.41 32.55
CA LYS A 1 5.76 3.97 32.67
C LYS A 1 6.23 3.49 31.31
N GLY A 2 7.51 3.18 31.16
CA GLY A 2 8.15 2.91 29.87
C GLY A 2 7.62 1.64 29.22
N MET A 3 7.25 1.74 27.94
CA MET A 3 6.99 0.60 27.08
C MET A 3 8.29 -0.17 26.87
N ALA A 4 8.37 -1.35 27.45
CA ALA A 4 9.45 -2.29 27.18
C ALA A 4 9.36 -2.71 25.71
N THR A 5 10.32 -2.25 24.92
CA THR A 5 10.56 -2.76 23.57
C THR A 5 10.86 -4.25 23.67
N ARG A 6 9.91 -5.07 23.20
CA ARG A 6 10.02 -6.52 23.09
C ARG A 6 11.27 -6.80 22.24
N ARG A 7 12.32 -7.34 22.87
CA ARG A 7 13.54 -7.80 22.19
C ARG A 7 13.12 -8.63 20.98
N LYS A 8 13.59 -8.26 19.78
CA LYS A 8 13.53 -9.12 18.59
C LYS A 8 14.15 -10.44 18.99
N ALA A 9 13.33 -11.47 19.14
CA ALA A 9 13.81 -12.83 19.23
C ALA A 9 14.47 -13.13 17.88
N GLY A 10 15.80 -13.12 17.85
CA GLY A 10 16.54 -13.60 16.69
C GLY A 10 16.08 -15.01 16.38
N ILE A 11 15.78 -15.27 15.11
CA ILE A 11 15.45 -16.60 14.63
C ILE A 11 16.64 -17.52 15.00
N PRO A 12 16.44 -18.58 15.79
CA PRO A 12 17.51 -19.49 16.18
C PRO A 12 18.23 -20.02 14.94
N LEU A 13 19.55 -20.20 15.01
CA LEU A 13 20.38 -20.62 13.86
C LEU A 13 19.88 -21.94 13.22
N GLY A 14 19.28 -22.84 14.00
CA GLY A 14 18.63 -24.06 13.51
C GLY A 14 17.43 -23.79 12.60
N VAL A 15 16.64 -22.75 12.90
CA VAL A 15 15.49 -22.35 12.07
C VAL A 15 15.95 -21.76 10.72
N MET A 16 17.11 -21.09 10.66
CA MET A 16 17.67 -20.64 9.37
C MET A 16 18.12 -21.81 8.49
N LYS A 17 18.69 -22.88 9.07
CA LYS A 17 19.04 -24.11 8.33
C LYS A 17 17.80 -24.79 7.74
N VAL A 18 16.72 -24.77 8.51
CA VAL A 18 15.45 -25.41 8.19
C VAL A 18 14.66 -24.67 7.08
N LEU A 19 14.78 -23.35 7.00
CA LEU A 19 14.04 -22.54 6.02
C LEU A 19 14.65 -22.56 4.61
N ASP A 20 15.98 -22.67 4.48
CA ASP A 20 16.66 -22.77 3.18
C ASP A 20 17.82 -23.78 3.22
N PRO A 21 17.52 -25.09 3.15
CA PRO A 21 18.54 -26.14 3.19
C PRO A 21 19.53 -26.07 2.01
N ARG A 22 19.15 -25.41 0.90
CA ARG A 22 19.97 -25.34 -0.33
C ARG A 22 21.25 -24.53 -0.16
N GLN A 23 21.35 -23.72 0.89
CA GLN A 23 22.56 -22.98 1.23
C GLN A 23 23.57 -23.84 2.01
N LEU A 24 23.17 -25.03 2.48
CA LEU A 24 24.04 -25.93 3.21
C LEU A 24 24.91 -26.74 2.24
N LYS A 25 26.18 -26.90 2.61
CA LYS A 25 27.08 -27.81 1.90
C LYS A 25 26.80 -29.24 2.35
N PRO A 26 26.99 -30.23 1.48
CA PRO A 26 26.91 -31.63 1.88
C PRO A 26 28.01 -31.92 2.90
N ASP A 27 27.63 -32.21 4.14
CA ASP A 27 28.57 -32.51 5.22
C ASP A 27 29.03 -33.99 5.21
N SER A 28 28.46 -34.82 4.31
CA SER A 28 28.72 -36.25 4.18
C SER A 28 29.33 -36.59 2.82
N THR A 29 30.38 -37.42 2.83
CA THR A 29 31.01 -37.96 1.63
C THR A 29 30.04 -38.79 0.78
N GLU A 30 29.02 -39.39 1.39
CA GLU A 30 28.01 -40.16 0.67
C GLU A 30 27.07 -39.24 -0.12
N THR A 31 26.69 -38.11 0.47
CA THR A 31 25.91 -37.08 -0.22
C THR A 31 26.68 -36.55 -1.42
N GLU A 32 27.97 -36.25 -1.27
CA GLU A 32 28.82 -35.81 -2.39
C GLU A 32 28.89 -36.84 -3.52
N ARG A 33 29.00 -38.13 -3.20
CA ARG A 33 29.00 -39.22 -4.21
C ARG A 33 27.68 -39.29 -4.96
N ILE A 34 26.55 -39.23 -4.26
CA ILE A 34 25.22 -39.24 -4.86
C ILE A 34 25.06 -38.05 -5.82
N LEU A 35 25.43 -36.84 -5.39
CA LEU A 35 25.36 -35.64 -6.22
C LEU A 35 26.28 -35.73 -7.44
N THR A 36 27.50 -36.26 -7.27
CA THR A 36 28.44 -36.46 -8.38
C THR A 36 27.83 -37.37 -9.45
N VAL A 37 27.14 -38.44 -9.06
CA VAL A 37 26.42 -39.32 -10.00
C VAL A 37 25.32 -38.56 -10.74
N PHE A 38 24.56 -37.71 -10.05
CA PHE A 38 23.55 -36.86 -10.70
C PHE A 38 24.18 -35.87 -11.69
N ASP A 39 25.23 -35.16 -11.28
CA ASP A 39 25.91 -34.16 -12.09
C ASP A 39 26.53 -34.79 -13.35
N GLU A 40 27.19 -35.94 -13.20
CA GLU A 40 27.66 -36.73 -14.35
C GLU A 40 26.51 -37.18 -15.26
N THR A 41 25.38 -37.60 -14.69
CA THR A 41 24.22 -38.06 -15.47
C THR A 41 23.59 -36.90 -16.24
N ILE A 42 23.51 -35.71 -15.64
CA ILE A 42 23.09 -34.48 -16.32
C ILE A 42 24.00 -34.19 -17.51
N ILE A 43 25.32 -34.26 -17.32
CA ILE A 43 26.28 -34.05 -18.41
C ILE A 43 26.09 -35.09 -19.51
N LYS A 44 25.92 -36.38 -19.18
CA LYS A 44 25.67 -37.46 -20.15
C LYS A 44 24.38 -37.20 -20.95
N LEU A 45 23.32 -36.74 -20.31
CA LEU A 45 22.06 -36.39 -20.99
C LEU A 45 22.23 -35.17 -21.90
N GLU A 46 22.93 -34.14 -21.43
CA GLU A 46 23.24 -32.94 -22.22
C GLU A 46 24.09 -33.30 -23.46
N ILE A 47 25.14 -34.12 -23.32
CA ILE A 47 25.94 -34.62 -24.45
C ILE A 47 25.07 -35.42 -25.42
N THR A 48 24.28 -36.37 -24.91
CA THR A 48 23.42 -37.23 -25.75
C THR A 48 22.44 -36.41 -26.57
N ARG A 49 21.90 -35.31 -26.02
CA ARG A 49 21.08 -34.34 -26.75
C ARG A 49 21.84 -33.64 -27.87
N LEU A 50 23.13 -33.38 -27.73
CA LEU A 50 23.95 -32.71 -28.76
C LEU A 50 24.37 -33.66 -29.90
N ILE A 51 24.52 -34.96 -29.63
CA ILE A 51 25.04 -35.96 -30.57
C ILE A 51 24.39 -35.89 -31.97
N PRO A 52 23.04 -35.88 -32.13
CA PRO A 52 22.43 -35.83 -33.46
C PRO A 52 22.83 -34.59 -34.27
N ARG A 53 22.97 -33.44 -33.59
CA ARG A 53 23.37 -32.18 -34.24
C ARG A 53 24.85 -32.18 -34.63
N ILE A 54 25.70 -32.76 -33.78
CA ILE A 54 27.13 -32.91 -34.04
C ILE A 54 27.33 -33.84 -35.26
N ILE A 55 26.65 -34.99 -35.27
CA ILE A 55 26.71 -35.95 -36.38
C ILE A 55 26.25 -35.29 -37.69
N GLY A 56 25.15 -34.55 -37.68
CA GLY A 56 24.63 -33.85 -38.87
C GLY A 56 25.52 -32.71 -39.39
N SER A 57 26.61 -32.38 -38.70
CA SER A 57 27.57 -31.35 -39.12
C SER A 57 29.00 -31.74 -38.70
N LEU A 58 29.32 -33.03 -38.83
CA LEU A 58 30.54 -33.60 -38.27
C LEU A 58 31.81 -32.95 -38.82
N GLU A 59 31.82 -32.56 -40.10
CA GLU A 59 32.95 -31.86 -40.72
C GLU A 59 33.36 -30.60 -39.95
N ARG A 60 32.39 -29.83 -39.46
CA ARG A 60 32.62 -28.61 -38.69
C ARG A 60 33.24 -28.88 -37.33
N PHE A 61 32.85 -29.98 -36.68
CA PHE A 61 33.27 -30.30 -35.32
C PHE A 61 34.45 -31.29 -35.25
N SER A 62 34.77 -31.98 -36.34
CA SER A 62 35.78 -33.05 -36.43
C SER A 62 37.14 -32.65 -35.85
N ARG A 63 37.62 -31.44 -36.18
CA ARG A 63 38.90 -30.91 -35.67
C ARG A 63 38.91 -30.72 -34.16
N MET A 64 37.78 -30.29 -33.59
CA MET A 64 37.64 -30.06 -32.15
C MET A 64 37.44 -31.38 -31.39
N LEU A 65 36.70 -32.31 -31.97
CA LEU A 65 36.39 -33.61 -31.38
C LEU A 65 37.59 -34.56 -31.40
N GLY A 66 38.49 -34.41 -32.36
CA GLY A 66 39.59 -35.35 -32.58
C GLY A 66 39.14 -36.65 -33.25
N PRO A 67 40.08 -37.46 -33.74
CA PRO A 67 39.77 -38.63 -34.55
C PRO A 67 39.03 -39.73 -33.78
N GLU A 68 39.32 -39.93 -32.50
CA GLU A 68 38.72 -40.98 -31.67
C GLU A 68 37.23 -40.73 -31.40
N ILE A 69 36.86 -39.49 -31.08
CA ILE A 69 35.45 -39.13 -30.85
C ILE A 69 34.71 -39.10 -32.19
N THR A 70 35.35 -38.59 -33.24
CA THR A 70 34.77 -38.55 -34.59
C THR A 70 34.46 -39.97 -35.11
N SER A 71 35.38 -40.92 -34.94
CA SER A 71 35.14 -42.32 -35.34
C SER A 71 34.03 -42.97 -34.51
N SER A 72 34.03 -42.75 -33.18
CA SER A 72 33.00 -43.29 -32.29
C SER A 72 31.60 -42.75 -32.63
N LEU A 73 31.49 -41.49 -33.07
CA LEU A 73 30.23 -40.88 -33.52
C LEU A 73 29.76 -41.44 -34.87
N LEU A 74 30.67 -41.73 -35.80
CA LEU A 74 30.34 -42.37 -37.08
C LEU A 74 29.82 -43.80 -36.88
N GLU A 75 30.47 -44.57 -36.00
CA GLU A 75 29.99 -45.90 -35.61
C GLU A 75 28.60 -45.83 -34.97
N LEU A 76 28.41 -44.88 -34.04
CA LEU A 76 27.12 -44.66 -33.39
C LEU A 76 26.02 -44.31 -34.41
N GLN A 77 26.34 -43.46 -35.40
CA GLN A 77 25.43 -43.10 -36.47
C GLN A 77 25.05 -44.32 -37.31
N LYS A 78 26.03 -45.14 -37.70
CA LYS A 78 25.80 -46.36 -38.48
C LYS A 78 24.84 -47.32 -37.76
N ILE A 79 25.10 -47.60 -36.48
CA ILE A 79 24.23 -48.46 -35.65
C ILE A 79 22.84 -47.83 -35.47
N SER A 80 22.75 -46.50 -35.39
CA SER A 80 21.46 -45.79 -35.29
C SER A 80 20.64 -45.87 -36.57
N MET A 81 21.27 -45.94 -37.75
CA MET A 81 20.55 -46.23 -39.00
C MET A 81 20.08 -47.68 -39.04
N GLU A 82 20.95 -48.63 -38.68
CA GLU A 82 20.60 -50.06 -38.63
C GLU A 82 19.36 -50.33 -37.75
N ILE A 83 19.27 -49.70 -36.57
CA ILE A 83 18.10 -49.86 -35.71
C ILE A 83 16.85 -49.19 -36.29
N GLN A 84 17.00 -48.05 -36.98
CA GLN A 84 15.87 -47.35 -37.59
C GLN A 84 15.29 -48.13 -38.77
N ASP A 85 16.13 -48.79 -39.56
CA ASP A 85 15.71 -49.69 -40.63
C ASP A 85 14.98 -50.93 -40.08
N LEU A 86 15.47 -51.50 -38.97
CA LEU A 86 14.83 -52.63 -38.28
C LEU A 86 13.52 -52.26 -37.59
N LEU A 87 13.33 -50.99 -37.23
CA LEU A 87 12.06 -50.46 -36.71
C LEU A 87 11.04 -50.24 -37.84
N ALA A 88 11.49 -49.92 -39.05
CA ALA A 88 10.64 -49.77 -40.23
C ALA A 88 10.21 -51.11 -40.85
N SER A 89 10.97 -52.19 -40.62
CA SER A 89 10.67 -53.56 -41.08
C SER A 89 10.06 -54.42 -39.96
N PRO A 90 9.09 -55.33 -40.23
CA PRO A 90 8.61 -56.32 -39.26
C PRO A 90 9.67 -57.42 -39.05
N GLY A 91 10.80 -57.05 -38.44
CA GLY A 91 11.92 -57.93 -38.13
C GLY A 91 11.75 -58.73 -36.84
N VAL A 92 12.50 -59.82 -36.74
CA VAL A 92 12.50 -60.78 -35.61
C VAL A 92 13.02 -60.11 -34.34
N GLU A 93 12.31 -60.25 -33.21
CA GLU A 93 12.64 -59.57 -31.93
C GLU A 93 14.09 -59.82 -31.44
N GLY A 94 14.68 -60.98 -31.76
CA GLY A 94 16.04 -61.33 -31.38
C GLY A 94 17.14 -60.47 -32.02
N GLU A 95 16.96 -60.06 -33.28
CA GLU A 95 17.91 -59.19 -33.98
C GLU A 95 17.87 -57.75 -33.43
N ARG A 96 16.68 -57.30 -33.02
CA ARG A 96 16.47 -55.98 -32.41
C ARG A 96 17.20 -55.86 -31.08
N GLY A 97 17.09 -56.86 -30.21
CA GLY A 97 17.78 -56.87 -28.92
C GLY A 97 19.30 -56.80 -29.04
N ALA A 98 19.89 -57.50 -30.02
CA ALA A 98 21.33 -57.46 -30.28
C ALA A 98 21.79 -56.08 -30.77
N VAL A 99 21.03 -55.46 -31.68
CA VAL A 99 21.34 -54.11 -32.23
C VAL A 99 21.18 -53.04 -31.15
N GLU A 100 20.14 -53.10 -30.33
CA GLU A 100 19.97 -52.22 -29.17
C GLU A 100 21.14 -52.31 -28.20
N GLN A 101 21.62 -53.52 -27.93
CA GLN A 101 22.75 -53.71 -27.03
C GLN A 101 24.03 -53.13 -27.62
N ARG A 102 24.27 -53.30 -28.92
CA ARG A 102 25.40 -52.64 -29.62
C ARG A 102 25.28 -51.11 -29.56
N LEU A 103 24.08 -50.57 -29.75
CA LEU A 103 23.81 -49.13 -29.62
C LEU A 103 24.12 -48.63 -28.22
N LYS A 104 23.66 -49.33 -27.18
CA LYS A 104 23.94 -49.01 -25.78
C LYS A 104 25.45 -49.02 -25.48
N CYS A 105 26.17 -50.03 -25.97
CA CYS A 105 27.63 -50.14 -25.82
C CYS A 105 28.37 -49.00 -26.54
N SER A 106 28.01 -48.71 -27.79
CA SER A 106 28.59 -47.62 -28.58
C SER A 106 28.33 -46.26 -27.94
N LEU A 107 27.09 -46.00 -27.49
CA LEU A 107 26.75 -44.76 -26.79
C LEU A 107 27.55 -44.61 -25.49
N ARG A 108 27.67 -45.68 -24.69
CA ARG A 108 28.50 -45.67 -23.47
C ARG A 108 29.96 -45.38 -23.78
N ASN A 109 30.51 -45.92 -24.85
CA ASN A 109 31.88 -45.65 -25.26
C ASN A 109 32.06 -44.18 -25.67
N THR A 110 31.18 -43.67 -26.54
CA THR A 110 31.15 -42.27 -26.94
C THR A 110 31.07 -41.34 -25.73
N LEU A 111 30.15 -41.59 -24.80
CA LEU A 111 30.01 -40.77 -23.59
C LEU A 111 31.26 -40.81 -22.71
N ARG A 112 31.95 -41.95 -22.59
CA ARG A 112 33.23 -42.02 -21.86
C ARG A 112 34.29 -41.13 -22.49
N LEU A 113 34.39 -41.11 -23.82
CA LEU A 113 35.34 -40.25 -24.52
C LEU A 113 35.04 -38.77 -24.30
N PHE A 114 33.76 -38.37 -24.32
CA PHE A 114 33.38 -36.99 -24.00
C PHE A 114 33.69 -36.63 -22.53
N LEU A 115 33.44 -37.53 -21.58
CA LEU A 115 33.69 -37.27 -20.15
C LEU A 115 35.18 -37.24 -19.81
N ALA A 116 36.02 -37.95 -20.56
CA ALA A 116 37.47 -37.88 -20.43
C ALA A 116 38.03 -36.48 -20.73
N ASN A 117 37.26 -35.63 -21.44
CA ASN A 117 37.61 -34.24 -21.72
C ASN A 117 36.45 -33.28 -21.39
N PRO A 118 36.30 -32.85 -20.13
CA PRO A 118 35.22 -31.96 -19.71
C PRO A 118 35.18 -30.62 -20.45
N LEU A 119 36.34 -30.07 -20.83
CA LEU A 119 36.45 -28.80 -21.54
C LEU A 119 35.82 -28.87 -22.93
N LEU A 120 35.95 -30.02 -23.60
CA LEU A 120 35.35 -30.26 -24.91
C LEU A 120 33.82 -30.15 -24.85
N TYR A 121 33.21 -30.77 -23.83
CA TYR A 121 31.76 -30.67 -23.62
C TYR A 121 31.32 -29.21 -23.38
N HIS A 122 32.02 -28.49 -22.50
CA HIS A 122 31.71 -27.10 -22.22
C HIS A 122 31.82 -26.22 -23.48
N GLY A 123 32.85 -26.41 -24.32
CA GLY A 123 32.97 -25.72 -25.61
C GLY A 123 31.82 -26.03 -26.56
N LEU A 124 31.51 -27.32 -26.75
CA LEU A 124 30.42 -27.78 -27.61
C LEU A 124 29.06 -27.24 -27.19
N LYS A 125 28.81 -27.09 -25.89
CA LYS A 125 27.54 -26.57 -25.37
C LYS A 125 27.20 -25.17 -25.92
N TYR A 126 28.22 -24.33 -26.16
CA TYR A 126 28.03 -22.99 -26.69
C TYR A 126 28.13 -22.93 -28.23
N GLU A 127 28.90 -23.84 -28.85
CA GLU A 127 29.04 -23.87 -30.32
C GLU A 127 27.86 -24.56 -31.03
N VAL A 128 27.28 -25.59 -30.40
CA VAL A 128 26.23 -26.41 -31.01
C VAL A 128 24.87 -25.79 -30.73
N TRP A 129 24.33 -25.09 -31.73
CA TRP A 129 22.95 -24.62 -31.71
C TRP A 129 21.97 -25.78 -31.92
N VAL A 130 21.21 -26.10 -30.88
CA VAL A 130 20.13 -27.11 -30.90
C VAL A 130 18.80 -26.43 -30.60
N ARG A 131 17.80 -26.61 -31.46
CA ARG A 131 16.41 -26.18 -31.19
C ARG A 131 15.89 -26.88 -29.93
N GLN A 132 14.82 -26.35 -29.34
CA GLN A 132 14.15 -27.03 -28.23
C GLN A 132 13.79 -28.46 -28.66
N SER A 133 14.27 -29.42 -27.88
CA SER A 133 14.06 -30.85 -28.07
C SER A 133 13.21 -31.38 -26.93
N PRO A 134 12.40 -32.43 -27.11
CA PRO A 134 11.72 -33.12 -26.01
C PRO A 134 12.68 -33.51 -24.87
N ALA A 135 13.96 -33.76 -25.18
CA ALA A 135 15.00 -34.05 -24.20
C ALA A 135 15.27 -32.88 -23.23
N ASP A 136 14.96 -31.62 -23.59
CA ASP A 136 15.16 -30.46 -22.71
C ASP A 136 14.27 -30.50 -21.48
N ALA A 137 13.00 -30.90 -21.66
CA ALA A 137 12.08 -31.06 -20.56
C ALA A 137 12.58 -32.12 -19.58
N PHE A 138 13.11 -33.23 -20.11
CA PHE A 138 13.68 -34.30 -19.29
C PHE A 138 14.95 -33.85 -18.56
N ILE A 139 15.89 -33.17 -19.23
CA ILE A 139 17.11 -32.64 -18.60
C ILE A 139 16.76 -31.63 -17.51
N LYS A 140 15.78 -30.75 -17.76
CA LYS A 140 15.31 -29.78 -16.78
C LYS A 140 14.71 -30.48 -15.55
N ALA A 141 13.78 -31.41 -15.77
CA ALA A 141 13.18 -32.19 -14.68
C ALA A 141 14.23 -32.99 -13.89
N PHE A 142 15.26 -33.50 -14.54
CA PHE A 142 16.34 -34.23 -13.89
C PHE A 142 17.24 -33.30 -13.04
N LYS A 143 17.48 -32.06 -13.48
CA LYS A 143 18.16 -31.02 -12.67
C LYS A 143 17.32 -30.66 -11.44
N GLU A 144 16.02 -30.45 -11.62
CA GLU A 144 15.09 -30.20 -10.51
C GLU A 144 15.06 -31.39 -9.54
N PHE A 145 15.11 -32.63 -10.03
CA PHE A 145 15.20 -33.83 -9.20
C PHE A 145 16.51 -33.93 -8.43
N ARG A 146 17.65 -33.57 -9.06
CA ARG A 146 18.94 -33.47 -8.39
C ARG A 146 18.88 -32.46 -7.23
N ASP A 147 18.29 -31.29 -7.46
CA ASP A 147 18.17 -30.25 -6.43
C ASP A 147 17.20 -30.64 -5.30
N PHE A 148 16.09 -31.29 -5.64
CA PHE A 148 15.18 -31.88 -4.66
C PHE A 148 15.88 -32.96 -3.81
N THR A 149 16.68 -33.82 -4.45
CA THR A 149 17.42 -34.86 -3.73
C THR A 149 18.49 -34.26 -2.82
N LEU A 150 19.17 -33.20 -3.26
CA LEU A 150 20.07 -32.43 -2.40
C LEU A 150 19.34 -31.90 -1.16
N GLU A 151 18.19 -31.26 -1.34
CA GLU A 151 17.38 -30.73 -0.25
C GLU A 151 17.02 -31.85 0.75
N ARG A 152 16.62 -33.03 0.26
CA ARG A 152 16.32 -34.20 1.10
C ARG A 152 17.55 -34.76 1.83
N LEU A 153 18.72 -34.73 1.21
CA LEU A 153 19.97 -35.23 1.81
C LEU A 153 20.55 -34.26 2.85
N LEU A 154 20.21 -32.97 2.75
CA LEU A 154 20.64 -31.92 3.68
C LEU A 154 19.67 -31.71 4.85
N THR A 155 18.50 -32.37 4.83
CA THR A 155 17.45 -32.18 5.84
C THR A 155 17.16 -33.50 6.53
N SER A 156 17.32 -33.54 7.85
CA SER A 156 16.92 -34.71 8.65
C SER A 156 15.40 -34.77 8.84
N PRO A 157 14.83 -35.97 9.12
CA PRO A 157 13.40 -36.11 9.39
C PRO A 157 12.89 -35.25 10.55
N ASP A 158 13.74 -34.98 11.55
CA ASP A 158 13.35 -34.18 12.70
C ASP A 158 13.43 -32.68 12.40
N GLU A 159 14.45 -32.22 11.65
CA GLU A 159 14.50 -30.84 11.14
C GLU A 159 13.29 -30.50 10.26
N GLU A 160 12.81 -31.45 9.44
CA GLU A 160 11.60 -31.24 8.63
C GLU A 160 10.33 -31.13 9.51
N LYS A 161 10.22 -31.91 10.59
CA LYS A 161 9.11 -31.77 11.54
C LYS A 161 9.17 -30.44 12.28
N GLU A 162 10.36 -30.01 12.70
CA GLU A 162 10.57 -28.72 13.34
C GLU A 162 10.18 -27.57 12.40
N LYS A 163 10.47 -27.69 11.09
CA LYS A 163 10.02 -26.74 10.05
C LYS A 163 8.51 -26.59 10.04
N ILE A 164 7.81 -27.72 9.97
CA ILE A 164 6.36 -27.79 9.85
C ILE A 164 5.74 -27.15 11.09
N GLN A 165 6.18 -27.55 12.28
CA GLN A 165 5.71 -26.99 13.55
C GLN A 165 5.97 -25.48 13.64
N PHE A 166 7.16 -25.03 13.23
CA PHE A 166 7.48 -23.61 13.23
C PHE A 166 6.60 -22.80 12.28
N MET A 167 6.31 -23.33 11.09
CA MET A 167 5.41 -22.70 10.13
C MET A 167 3.96 -22.64 10.64
N GLU A 168 3.48 -23.70 11.29
CA GLU A 168 2.16 -23.73 11.94
C GLU A 168 2.08 -22.67 13.06
N ASP A 169 3.10 -22.60 13.92
CA ASP A 169 3.20 -21.59 15.00
C ASP A 169 3.26 -20.14 14.48
N ILE A 170 3.91 -19.91 13.34
CA ILE A 170 3.85 -18.60 12.67
C ILE A 170 2.44 -18.33 12.18
N SER A 171 1.80 -19.30 11.53
CA SER A 171 0.46 -19.13 10.94
C SER A 171 -0.56 -18.79 12.01
N LEU A 172 -0.56 -19.52 13.14
CA LEU A 172 -1.43 -19.25 14.29
C LEU A 172 -1.19 -17.84 14.88
N ARG A 173 0.08 -17.41 14.97
CA ARG A 173 0.40 -16.06 15.44
C ARG A 173 -0.07 -14.98 14.47
N VAL A 174 0.04 -15.23 13.17
CA VAL A 174 -0.44 -14.29 12.13
C VAL A 174 -1.95 -14.15 12.20
N GLU A 175 -2.68 -15.26 12.33
CA GLU A 175 -4.14 -15.26 12.48
C GLU A 175 -4.58 -14.46 13.72
N LYS A 176 -4.01 -14.78 14.89
CA LYS A 176 -4.31 -14.04 16.14
C LYS A 176 -3.97 -12.55 16.05
N ASN A 177 -2.85 -12.21 15.42
CA ASN A 177 -2.47 -10.81 15.21
C ASN A 177 -3.46 -10.12 14.26
N MET A 178 -3.93 -10.80 13.22
CA MET A 178 -4.93 -10.27 12.28
C MET A 178 -6.26 -10.00 12.99
N GLU A 179 -6.73 -10.91 13.84
CA GLU A 179 -7.91 -10.70 14.68
C GLU A 179 -7.74 -9.48 15.59
N THR A 180 -6.58 -9.37 16.26
CA THR A 180 -6.29 -8.23 17.15
C THR A 180 -6.26 -6.91 16.39
N ILE A 181 -5.66 -6.88 15.19
CA ILE A 181 -5.63 -5.69 14.33
C ILE A 181 -7.05 -5.30 13.91
N SER A 182 -7.86 -6.28 13.49
CA SER A 182 -9.25 -6.03 13.08
C SER A 182 -10.09 -5.49 14.24
N ALA A 183 -9.95 -6.03 15.46
CA ALA A 183 -10.64 -5.54 16.64
C ALA A 183 -10.27 -4.08 16.96
N VAL A 184 -8.96 -3.75 16.95
CA VAL A 184 -8.49 -2.38 17.21
C VAL A 184 -8.94 -1.40 16.11
N GLN A 185 -8.98 -1.84 14.85
CA GLN A 185 -9.51 -1.02 13.75
C GLN A 185 -11.00 -0.70 13.95
N ALA A 186 -11.80 -1.69 14.34
CA ALA A 186 -13.23 -1.48 14.63
C ALA A 186 -13.44 -0.53 15.81
N GLU A 187 -12.65 -0.65 16.89
CA GLU A 187 -12.68 0.29 18.02
C GLU A 187 -12.32 1.71 17.60
N LEU A 188 -11.31 1.87 16.74
CA LEU A 188 -10.91 3.17 16.21
C LEU A 188 -12.01 3.81 15.36
N GLU A 189 -12.65 3.05 14.47
CA GLU A 189 -13.76 3.52 13.64
C GLU A 189 -14.95 3.96 14.50
N ALA A 190 -15.33 3.17 15.51
CA ALA A 190 -16.40 3.52 16.44
C ALA A 190 -16.07 4.81 17.23
N ALA A 191 -14.81 4.96 17.66
CA ALA A 191 -14.37 6.17 18.36
C ALA A 191 -14.42 7.40 17.45
N ILE A 192 -14.01 7.28 16.18
CA ILE A 192 -14.09 8.38 15.19
C ILE A 192 -15.55 8.79 14.99
N GLN A 193 -16.46 7.83 14.76
CA GLN A 193 -17.89 8.13 14.56
C GLN A 193 -18.50 8.87 15.76
N THR A 194 -18.21 8.41 16.98
CA THR A 194 -18.69 9.06 18.21
C THR A 194 -18.18 10.50 18.31
N ARG A 195 -16.91 10.74 17.95
CA ARG A 195 -16.31 12.08 17.95
C ARG A 195 -16.94 12.99 16.90
N ASP A 196 -17.22 12.48 15.70
CA ASP A 196 -17.87 13.22 14.63
C ASP A 196 -19.32 13.59 15.00
N GLU A 197 -20.04 12.69 15.66
CA GLU A 197 -21.38 12.97 16.21
C GLU A 197 -21.34 14.09 17.25
N GLU A 198 -20.39 14.07 18.19
CA GLU A 198 -20.21 15.15 19.17
C GLU A 198 -19.90 16.49 18.52
N VAL A 199 -19.04 16.50 17.49
CA VAL A 199 -18.68 17.71 16.74
C VAL A 199 -19.93 18.26 16.03
N ASN A 200 -20.68 17.40 15.34
CA ASN A 200 -21.92 17.80 14.66
C ASN A 200 -22.96 18.39 15.62
N ILE A 201 -23.10 17.84 16.83
CA ILE A 201 -24.00 18.40 17.86
C ILE A 201 -23.51 19.79 18.30
N LYS A 202 -22.21 19.97 18.51
CA LYS A 202 -21.62 21.26 18.89
C LYS A 202 -21.76 22.30 17.78
N ASP A 203 -21.55 21.91 16.53
CA ASP A 203 -21.69 22.79 15.36
C ASP A 203 -23.12 23.29 15.21
N LYS A 204 -24.13 22.41 15.36
CA LYS A 204 -25.55 22.81 15.41
C LYS A 204 -25.83 23.81 16.52
N LYS A 205 -25.23 23.62 17.69
CA LYS A 205 -25.39 24.56 18.82
C LYS A 205 -24.75 25.92 18.51
N ILE A 206 -23.58 25.93 17.87
CA ILE A 206 -22.91 27.16 17.42
C ILE A 206 -23.79 27.90 16.41
N GLU A 207 -24.36 27.20 15.44
CA GLU A 207 -25.25 27.77 14.43
C GLU A 207 -26.51 28.38 15.05
N ASN A 208 -27.16 27.67 15.97
CA ASN A 208 -28.33 28.16 16.70
C ASN A 208 -28.00 29.40 17.54
N LEU A 209 -26.85 29.42 18.22
CA LEU A 209 -26.43 30.60 18.98
C LEU A 209 -26.13 31.79 18.06
N LYS A 210 -25.47 31.55 16.93
CA LYS A 210 -25.16 32.59 15.94
C LYS A 210 -26.44 33.23 15.39
N THR A 211 -27.42 32.42 14.99
CA THR A 211 -28.71 32.91 14.50
C THR A 211 -29.48 33.68 15.58
N SER A 212 -29.50 33.18 16.82
CA SER A 212 -30.12 33.89 17.96
C SER A 212 -29.46 35.24 18.22
N MET A 213 -28.12 35.31 18.21
CA MET A 213 -27.38 36.57 18.38
C MET A 213 -27.66 37.56 17.24
N GLU A 214 -27.73 37.09 15.99
CA GLU A 214 -28.07 37.93 14.84
C GLU A 214 -29.49 38.48 14.93
N ASN A 215 -30.45 37.68 15.39
CA ASN A 215 -31.83 38.12 15.59
C ASN A 215 -31.94 39.15 16.71
N LEU A 216 -31.32 38.87 17.87
CA LEU A 216 -31.30 39.81 18.99
C LEU A 216 -30.63 41.14 18.61
N ALA A 217 -29.55 41.10 17.82
CA ALA A 217 -28.92 42.32 17.31
C ALA A 217 -29.83 43.12 16.35
N LYS A 218 -30.66 42.44 15.55
CA LYS A 218 -31.67 43.11 14.69
C LYS A 218 -32.79 43.72 15.52
N GLU A 219 -33.32 42.99 16.50
CA GLU A 219 -34.35 43.45 17.42
C GLU A 219 -33.87 44.66 18.22
N CYS A 220 -32.72 44.58 18.88
CA CYS A 220 -32.14 45.72 19.60
C CYS A 220 -31.93 46.94 18.70
N LYS A 221 -31.50 46.76 17.43
CA LYS A 221 -31.40 47.86 16.48
C LYS A 221 -32.76 48.49 16.20
N ALA A 222 -33.80 47.69 15.99
CA ALA A 222 -35.15 48.18 15.75
C ALA A 222 -35.69 48.95 16.97
N ASP A 223 -35.51 48.40 18.18
CA ASP A 223 -35.93 49.03 19.44
C ASP A 223 -35.23 50.37 19.66
N ILE A 224 -33.91 50.44 19.45
CA ILE A 224 -33.14 51.69 19.55
C ILE A 224 -33.68 52.74 18.57
N HIS A 225 -33.96 52.35 17.32
CA HIS A 225 -34.54 53.28 16.33
C HIS A 225 -35.94 53.76 16.73
N GLN A 226 -36.77 52.86 17.29
CA GLN A 226 -38.10 53.20 17.75
C GLN A 226 -38.05 54.17 18.94
N ILE A 227 -37.26 53.86 19.97
CA ILE A 227 -37.06 54.71 21.15
C ILE A 227 -36.54 56.09 20.75
N ALA A 228 -35.56 56.16 19.84
CA ALA A 228 -35.04 57.43 19.35
C ALA A 228 -36.12 58.26 18.65
N LYS A 229 -36.94 57.64 17.78
CA LYS A 229 -38.02 58.32 17.06
C LYS A 229 -39.13 58.80 17.99
N GLU A 230 -39.53 57.98 18.97
CA GLU A 230 -40.52 58.36 19.98
C GLU A 230 -39.99 59.48 20.87
N GLY A 231 -38.72 59.42 21.27
CA GLY A 231 -38.05 60.48 22.03
C GLY A 231 -38.01 61.81 21.27
N GLU A 232 -37.64 61.82 19.98
CA GLU A 232 -37.67 63.03 19.15
C GLU A 232 -39.08 63.62 19.02
N LYS A 233 -40.09 62.75 18.89
CA LYS A 233 -41.50 63.19 18.81
C LYS A 233 -41.91 63.87 20.11
N GLN A 234 -41.65 63.22 21.25
CA GLN A 234 -41.97 63.76 22.57
C GLN A 234 -41.25 65.09 22.82
N GLN A 235 -39.97 65.19 22.47
CA GLN A 235 -39.20 66.43 22.60
C GLN A 235 -39.84 67.58 21.82
N LYS A 236 -40.26 67.36 20.56
CA LYS A 236 -40.92 68.39 19.75
C LYS A 236 -42.26 68.84 20.34
N GLU A 237 -43.02 67.91 20.91
CA GLU A 237 -44.28 68.21 21.59
C GLU A 237 -44.04 69.05 22.85
N ASP A 238 -43.04 68.68 23.66
CA ASP A 238 -42.67 69.39 24.89
C ASP A 238 -42.11 70.80 24.60
N GLU A 239 -41.26 70.93 23.58
CA GLU A 239 -40.74 72.22 23.11
C GLU A 239 -41.88 73.15 22.69
N LYS A 240 -42.83 72.66 21.89
CA LYS A 240 -44.00 73.43 21.46
C LYS A 240 -44.87 73.82 22.65
N ALA A 241 -45.17 72.88 23.55
CA ALA A 241 -45.95 73.17 24.76
C ALA A 241 -45.25 74.21 25.66
N SER A 242 -43.92 74.18 25.74
CA SER A 242 -43.14 75.18 26.46
C SER A 242 -43.18 76.55 25.79
N GLN A 243 -43.02 76.62 24.46
CA GLN A 243 -43.13 77.86 23.69
C GLN A 243 -44.52 78.51 23.86
N ASP A 244 -45.58 77.71 23.79
CA ASP A 244 -46.95 78.18 24.00
C ASP A 244 -47.16 78.76 25.41
N ARG A 245 -46.56 78.15 26.44
CA ARG A 245 -46.58 78.68 27.82
C ARG A 245 -45.83 80.00 27.94
N CYS A 246 -44.63 80.10 27.35
CA CYS A 246 -43.85 81.34 27.34
C CYS A 246 -44.62 82.47 26.66
N ALA A 247 -45.20 82.22 25.48
CA ALA A 247 -45.99 83.21 24.75
C ALA A 247 -47.19 83.72 25.55
N ARG A 248 -47.90 82.83 26.27
CA ARG A 248 -49.01 83.23 27.16
C ARG A 248 -48.53 84.12 28.31
N LEU A 249 -47.43 83.74 28.96
CA LEU A 249 -46.85 84.53 30.05
C LEU A 249 -46.38 85.91 29.57
N GLU A 250 -45.77 85.99 28.39
CA GLU A 250 -45.38 87.27 27.78
C GLU A 250 -46.61 88.16 27.50
N GLN A 251 -47.68 87.58 26.97
CA GLN A 251 -48.94 88.30 26.74
C GLN A 251 -49.54 88.81 28.07
N ASP A 252 -49.53 88.00 29.12
CA ASP A 252 -49.99 88.39 30.45
C ASP A 252 -49.15 89.52 31.05
N VAL A 253 -47.82 89.46 30.91
CA VAL A 253 -46.92 90.53 31.34
C VAL A 253 -47.22 91.83 30.60
N LEU A 254 -47.43 91.78 29.28
CA LEU A 254 -47.81 92.97 28.49
C LEU A 254 -49.15 93.54 28.93
N ARG A 255 -50.15 92.69 29.17
CA ARG A 255 -51.47 93.09 29.66
C ARG A 255 -51.39 93.74 31.04
N LEU A 256 -50.68 93.12 31.99
CA LEU A 256 -50.49 93.66 33.34
C LEU A 256 -49.72 94.98 33.31
N ARG A 257 -48.70 95.11 32.45
CA ARG A 257 -48.01 96.40 32.24
C ARG A 257 -48.96 97.48 31.72
N ALA A 258 -49.85 97.16 30.79
CA ALA A 258 -50.85 98.10 30.27
C ALA A 258 -51.86 98.50 31.35
N GLN A 259 -52.39 97.52 32.10
CA GLN A 259 -53.29 97.75 33.23
C GLN A 259 -52.65 98.64 34.31
N PHE A 260 -51.41 98.35 34.69
CA PHE A 260 -50.67 99.15 35.66
C PHE A 260 -50.49 100.60 35.18
N LYS A 261 -50.10 100.80 33.90
CA LYS A 261 -50.00 102.15 33.32
C LYS A 261 -51.34 102.90 33.36
N ALA A 262 -52.44 102.23 33.05
CA ALA A 262 -53.78 102.83 33.12
C ALA A 262 -54.13 103.23 34.57
N LEU A 263 -53.89 102.35 35.54
CA LEU A 263 -54.11 102.63 36.97
C LEU A 263 -53.28 103.81 37.45
N VAL A 264 -52.01 103.89 37.06
CA VAL A 264 -51.14 105.03 37.39
C VAL A 264 -51.71 106.33 36.81
N LEU A 265 -52.23 106.31 35.58
CA LEU A 265 -52.88 107.49 34.97
C LEU A 265 -54.17 107.88 35.70
N GLU A 266 -55.03 106.93 36.04
CA GLU A 266 -56.25 107.18 36.83
C GLU A 266 -55.94 107.73 38.21
N HIS A 267 -54.98 107.14 38.94
CA HIS A 267 -54.55 107.65 40.23
C HIS A 267 -53.99 109.07 40.12
N ARG A 268 -53.18 109.36 39.10
CA ARG A 268 -52.64 110.70 38.85
C ARG A 268 -53.75 111.71 38.53
N ALA A 269 -54.77 111.30 37.76
CA ALA A 269 -55.95 112.13 37.49
C ALA A 269 -56.78 112.38 38.77
N SER A 270 -57.00 111.34 39.57
CA SER A 270 -57.74 111.42 40.84
C SER A 270 -57.01 112.28 41.87
N GLU A 271 -55.68 112.16 41.95
CA GLU A 271 -54.83 113.03 42.77
C GLU A 271 -54.93 114.50 42.33
N LEU A 272 -54.91 114.77 41.02
CA LEU A 272 -55.11 116.12 40.48
C LEU A 272 -56.48 116.69 40.85
N VAL A 273 -57.53 115.87 40.89
CA VAL A 273 -58.89 116.27 41.36
C VAL A 273 -58.87 116.59 42.85
N LEU A 274 -58.29 115.73 43.69
CA LEU A 274 -58.21 115.95 45.13
C LEU A 274 -57.38 117.20 45.48
N ARG A 275 -56.28 117.45 44.74
CA ARG A 275 -55.49 118.70 44.88
C ARG A 275 -56.29 119.96 44.50
N LYS A 276 -57.33 119.85 43.66
CA LYS A 276 -58.26 120.96 43.36
C LYS A 276 -59.33 121.14 44.44
N VAL A 277 -59.81 120.07 45.07
CA VAL A 277 -60.82 120.12 46.16
C VAL A 277 -60.25 120.65 47.47
N LYS A 278 -58.99 120.34 47.80
CA LYS A 278 -58.31 120.84 49.01
C LYS A 278 -57.97 122.35 48.99
N ARG A 279 -58.33 123.08 47.92
CA ARG A 279 -58.06 124.52 47.73
C ARG A 279 -59.31 125.41 47.70
N ARG A 280 -60.45 124.95 48.21
CA ARG A 280 -61.63 125.80 48.45
C ARG A 280 -62.23 125.52 49.81
#